data_AF-A0A4V6A4H2-F1
#
_entry.id   AF-A0A4V6A4H2-F1
#
_cell.length_a   1.000
_cell.length_b   1.000
_cell.length_c   1.000
_cell.angle_alpha   90.00
_cell.angle_beta   90.00
_cell.angle_gamma   90.00
#
_symmetry.space_group_name_H-M   'P 1'
#
loop_
_entity.id
_entity.type
_entity.pdbx_description
1 polymer ?
#
loop_
_entity_poly.entity_id
_entity_poly.type
_entity_poly.pdbx_seq_one_letter_code
_entity_poly.pdbx_strand_id
1 'polypeptide(L)'
;MRMDKEFRTIAQGDIPLHEAFFAPERLLSEGGVDPLVRGLFASSLKKPESHQLLNKELTEKLFKRSDDVALDLASVNIQRARDHGLPGYMAYRKWCNLTVADTWEKLAIDIPDVGVIQKLRELYGHPANIDLWVGGITEKKLPDALVGPTFSCIIADQFKRLRDGDRFYYENPGVFTQLQLHQIRKITLGKVLCHNGDDIDRVQNDVFTFVGNNTKQYKECSSLNDINLKMWMSCCDSTCAARDEGGLSETQKRKRRTVRKYTRGEDKCKFDGKEFGHMERWNAERCVICECRNTKVWCTTTTDCGKE
;
A
#
# COMPACT_ATOMS: atom_id res chain seq x y z
N MET A 1 -11.59 -7.81 -13.42
CA MET A 1 -11.08 -8.87 -14.32
C MET A 1 -10.43 -9.94 -13.48
N ARG A 2 -10.40 -11.19 -13.96
CA ARG A 2 -9.77 -12.33 -13.24
C ARG A 2 -8.80 -13.06 -14.15
N MET A 3 -7.56 -13.22 -13.71
CA MET A 3 -6.47 -13.66 -14.59
C MET A 3 -5.73 -14.93 -14.12
N ASP A 4 -5.39 -15.81 -15.06
CA ASP A 4 -4.52 -16.96 -14.85
C ASP A 4 -3.05 -16.55 -14.67
N LYS A 5 -2.16 -17.54 -14.52
CA LYS A 5 -0.71 -17.35 -14.37
C LYS A 5 -0.05 -16.70 -15.60
N GLU A 6 -0.65 -16.83 -16.77
CA GLU A 6 -0.19 -16.21 -18.01
C GLU A 6 -0.83 -14.83 -18.26
N PHE A 7 -1.55 -14.28 -17.28
CA PHE A 7 -2.26 -12.99 -17.37
C PHE A 7 -3.37 -12.99 -18.44
N ARG A 8 -3.98 -14.15 -18.70
CA ARG A 8 -5.17 -14.29 -19.55
C ARG A 8 -6.40 -14.47 -18.67
N THR A 9 -7.58 -14.16 -19.19
CA THR A 9 -8.84 -14.38 -18.45
C THR A 9 -9.00 -15.86 -18.10
N ILE A 10 -9.34 -16.16 -16.84
CA ILE A 10 -9.61 -17.53 -16.39
C ILE A 10 -10.84 -18.13 -17.08
N ALA A 11 -11.00 -19.46 -17.04
CA ALA A 11 -12.11 -20.17 -17.68
C ALA A 11 -13.50 -19.69 -17.23
N GLN A 12 -13.63 -19.26 -15.96
CA GLN A 12 -14.86 -18.70 -15.40
C GLN A 12 -15.19 -17.29 -15.92
N GLY A 13 -14.29 -16.64 -16.67
CA GLY A 13 -14.51 -15.33 -17.29
C GLY A 13 -14.37 -14.14 -16.34
N ASP A 14 -14.75 -12.96 -16.81
CA ASP A 14 -14.88 -11.77 -15.97
C ASP A 14 -16.24 -11.72 -15.27
N ILE A 15 -16.28 -11.07 -14.10
CA ILE A 15 -17.52 -10.89 -13.32
C ILE A 15 -17.97 -9.44 -13.44
N PRO A 16 -19.23 -9.18 -13.83
CA PRO A 16 -19.84 -7.86 -13.68
C PRO A 16 -19.83 -7.41 -12.22
N LEU A 17 -19.50 -6.14 -11.94
CA LEU A 17 -19.30 -5.67 -10.55
C LEU A 17 -20.53 -5.92 -9.66
N HIS A 18 -21.74 -5.73 -10.18
CA HIS A 18 -22.97 -5.96 -9.39
C HIS A 18 -23.18 -7.42 -8.95
N GLU A 19 -22.56 -8.40 -9.63
CA GLU A 19 -22.61 -9.82 -9.25
C GLU A 19 -21.49 -10.23 -8.29
N ALA A 20 -20.48 -9.37 -8.12
CA ALA A 20 -19.34 -9.58 -7.23
C ALA A 20 -19.61 -9.08 -5.80
N PHE A 21 -20.58 -8.18 -5.61
CA PHE A 21 -20.97 -7.73 -4.27
C PHE A 21 -21.50 -8.89 -3.43
N PHE A 22 -20.93 -9.03 -2.23
CA PHE A 22 -21.30 -10.06 -1.24
C PHE A 22 -21.31 -11.50 -1.79
N ALA A 23 -20.34 -11.83 -2.67
CA ALA A 23 -20.23 -13.14 -3.33
C ALA A 23 -18.99 -13.95 -2.86
N PRO A 24 -18.86 -14.30 -1.56
CA PRO A 24 -17.68 -15.01 -1.05
C PRO A 24 -17.56 -16.44 -1.62
N GLU A 25 -18.66 -17.05 -2.06
CA GLU A 25 -18.65 -18.37 -2.70
C GLU A 25 -17.78 -18.39 -3.95
N ARG A 26 -17.65 -17.26 -4.66
CA ARG A 26 -16.79 -17.14 -5.85
C ARG A 26 -15.32 -17.30 -5.50
N LEU A 27 -14.88 -16.80 -4.34
CA LEU A 27 -13.50 -17.02 -3.86
C LEU A 27 -13.23 -18.51 -3.63
N LEU A 28 -14.20 -19.23 -3.05
CA LEU A 28 -14.04 -20.64 -2.69
C LEU A 28 -14.09 -21.59 -3.89
N SER A 29 -14.85 -21.23 -4.93
CA SER A 29 -15.17 -22.12 -6.06
C SER A 29 -14.56 -21.70 -7.40
N GLU A 30 -14.06 -20.46 -7.53
CA GLU A 30 -13.62 -19.90 -8.81
C GLU A 30 -12.12 -19.52 -8.82
N GLY A 31 -11.29 -20.29 -8.11
CA GLY A 31 -9.83 -20.20 -8.20
C GLY A 31 -9.14 -19.36 -7.12
N GLY A 32 -9.81 -19.07 -6.00
CA GLY A 32 -9.20 -18.36 -4.88
C GLY A 32 -9.01 -16.86 -5.12
N VAL A 33 -8.00 -16.30 -4.44
CA VAL A 33 -7.73 -14.85 -4.44
C VAL A 33 -6.75 -14.45 -5.56
N ASP A 34 -5.85 -15.34 -5.95
CA ASP A 34 -4.80 -15.08 -6.93
C ASP A 34 -5.31 -14.52 -8.27
N PRO A 35 -6.36 -15.07 -8.90
CA PRO A 35 -6.86 -14.50 -10.15
C PRO A 35 -7.38 -13.07 -10.01
N LEU A 36 -7.95 -12.73 -8.86
CA LEU A 36 -8.42 -11.38 -8.57
C LEU A 36 -7.24 -10.44 -8.32
N VAL A 37 -6.23 -10.88 -7.56
CA VAL A 37 -5.03 -10.09 -7.27
C VAL A 37 -4.26 -9.80 -8.55
N ARG A 38 -4.05 -10.79 -9.43
CA ARG A 38 -3.48 -10.57 -10.78
C ARG A 38 -4.32 -9.55 -11.54
N GLY A 39 -5.64 -9.69 -11.53
CA GLY A 39 -6.55 -8.71 -12.12
C GLY A 39 -6.37 -7.30 -11.56
N LEU A 40 -6.18 -7.13 -10.24
CA LEU A 40 -6.03 -5.82 -9.60
C LEU A 40 -4.78 -5.09 -10.04
N PHE A 41 -3.64 -5.76 -10.08
CA PHE A 41 -2.40 -5.11 -10.49
C PHE A 41 -2.15 -5.18 -11.99
N ALA A 42 -2.83 -6.02 -12.78
CA ALA A 42 -2.60 -6.16 -14.23
C ALA A 42 -3.71 -5.55 -15.10
N SER A 43 -4.72 -4.91 -14.51
CA SER A 43 -5.79 -4.22 -15.23
C SER A 43 -5.70 -2.71 -15.05
N SER A 44 -6.15 -1.96 -16.05
CA SER A 44 -6.29 -0.51 -15.91
C SER A 44 -7.45 -0.13 -15.00
N LEU A 45 -7.26 0.95 -14.25
CA LEU A 45 -8.37 1.62 -13.56
C LEU A 45 -9.28 2.33 -14.58
N LYS A 46 -10.53 2.57 -14.19
CA LYS A 46 -11.42 3.45 -14.95
C LYS A 46 -10.94 4.89 -14.83
N LYS A 47 -10.46 5.48 -15.92
CA LYS A 47 -10.03 6.89 -15.93
C LYS A 47 -11.20 7.82 -15.54
N PRO A 48 -11.00 8.76 -14.60
CA PRO A 48 -12.04 9.71 -14.20
C PRO A 48 -12.14 10.84 -15.24
N GLU A 49 -13.03 10.65 -16.21
CA GLU A 49 -13.36 11.65 -17.23
C GLU A 49 -14.54 12.51 -16.75
N SER A 50 -14.51 13.83 -17.00
CA SER A 50 -15.50 14.78 -16.45
C SER A 50 -16.95 14.46 -16.85
N HIS A 51 -17.17 13.92 -18.05
CA HIS A 51 -18.48 13.55 -18.57
C HIS A 51 -18.86 12.07 -18.29
N GLN A 52 -17.96 11.29 -17.69
CA GLN A 52 -18.17 9.89 -17.32
C GLN A 52 -17.58 9.64 -15.93
N LEU A 53 -18.16 10.23 -14.90
CA LEU A 53 -17.60 10.18 -13.54
C LEU A 53 -17.70 8.78 -12.92
N LEU A 54 -18.88 8.16 -13.04
CA LEU A 54 -19.18 6.84 -12.51
C LEU A 54 -19.74 5.92 -13.60
N ASN A 55 -19.56 4.62 -13.42
CA ASN A 55 -20.13 3.62 -14.30
C ASN A 55 -21.51 3.15 -13.78
N LYS A 56 -22.32 2.56 -14.67
CA LYS A 56 -23.68 2.12 -14.36
C LYS A 56 -23.76 0.99 -13.33
N GLU A 57 -22.67 0.25 -13.09
CA GLU A 57 -22.65 -0.78 -12.03
C GLU A 57 -22.76 -0.16 -10.64
N LEU A 58 -22.32 1.09 -10.48
CA LEU A 58 -22.39 1.84 -9.22
C LEU A 58 -23.60 2.79 -9.14
N THR A 59 -24.18 3.20 -10.27
CA THR A 59 -25.33 4.13 -10.27
C THR A 59 -26.68 3.46 -10.51
N GLU A 60 -26.74 2.31 -11.19
CA GLU A 60 -28.00 1.64 -11.56
C GLU A 60 -28.14 0.23 -10.97
N LYS A 61 -27.03 -0.34 -10.47
CA LYS A 61 -26.95 -1.75 -10.08
C LYS A 61 -26.22 -1.96 -8.76
N LEU A 62 -26.01 -0.92 -7.95
CA LEU A 62 -25.33 -1.08 -6.67
C LEU A 62 -26.16 -2.05 -5.82
N PHE A 63 -25.51 -3.11 -5.31
CA PHE A 63 -26.12 -4.13 -4.45
C PHE A 63 -27.37 -4.83 -5.03
N LYS A 64 -27.56 -4.81 -6.36
CA LYS A 64 -28.68 -5.49 -7.04
C LYS A 64 -28.82 -6.98 -6.69
N ARG A 65 -27.72 -7.63 -6.27
CA ARG A 65 -27.71 -9.03 -5.86
C ARG A 65 -28.27 -9.26 -4.45
N SER A 66 -28.04 -8.33 -3.52
CA SER A 66 -28.39 -8.48 -2.11
C SER A 66 -29.68 -7.78 -1.72
N ASP A 67 -30.04 -6.73 -2.46
CA ASP A 67 -31.13 -5.83 -2.11
C ASP A 67 -32.26 -5.94 -3.15
N ASP A 68 -33.51 -5.80 -2.70
CA ASP A 68 -34.69 -5.86 -3.59
C ASP A 68 -34.70 -4.73 -4.63
N VAL A 69 -34.08 -3.59 -4.29
CA VAL A 69 -33.97 -2.42 -5.15
C VAL A 69 -32.50 -2.06 -5.30
N ALA A 70 -32.04 -1.98 -6.55
CA ALA A 70 -30.69 -1.50 -6.83
C ALA A 70 -30.53 -0.04 -6.39
N LEU A 71 -29.41 0.25 -5.73
CA LEU A 71 -29.09 1.59 -5.25
C LEU A 71 -28.23 2.35 -6.28
N ASP A 72 -28.15 3.67 -6.07
CA ASP A 72 -27.23 4.57 -6.77
C ASP A 72 -26.22 5.15 -5.80
N LEU A 73 -24.96 4.74 -5.91
CA LEU A 73 -23.87 5.19 -5.03
C LEU A 73 -23.64 6.71 -5.13
N ALA A 74 -23.84 7.31 -6.31
CA ALA A 74 -23.69 8.75 -6.51
C ALA A 74 -24.75 9.51 -5.71
N SER A 75 -26.00 9.08 -5.82
CA SER A 75 -27.12 9.65 -5.06
C SER A 75 -26.93 9.48 -3.55
N VAL A 76 -26.43 8.30 -3.13
CA VAL A 76 -26.15 8.00 -1.71
C VAL A 76 -25.03 8.91 -1.19
N ASN A 77 -23.97 9.15 -1.96
CA ASN A 77 -22.89 10.06 -1.55
C ASN A 77 -23.37 11.51 -1.38
N ILE A 78 -24.22 11.99 -2.30
CA ILE A 78 -24.85 13.30 -2.20
C ILE A 78 -25.74 13.38 -0.96
N GLN A 79 -26.61 12.39 -0.77
CA GLN A 79 -27.52 12.36 0.37
C GLN A 79 -26.77 12.23 1.70
N ARG A 80 -25.69 11.44 1.73
CA ARG A 80 -24.82 11.27 2.91
C ARG A 80 -24.11 12.58 3.29
N ALA A 81 -23.65 13.34 2.30
CA ALA A 81 -23.04 14.65 2.56
C ALA A 81 -24.04 15.61 3.22
N ARG A 82 -25.29 15.61 2.76
CA ARG A 82 -26.38 16.43 3.32
C ARG A 82 -26.79 15.97 4.71
N ASP A 83 -26.90 14.66 4.91
CA ASP A 83 -27.16 14.01 6.21
C ASP A 83 -26.11 14.41 7.25
N HIS A 84 -24.82 14.40 6.85
CA HIS A 84 -23.72 14.83 7.70
C HIS A 84 -23.60 16.36 7.86
N GLY A 85 -24.49 17.14 7.25
CA GLY A 85 -24.45 18.60 7.30
C GLY A 85 -23.17 19.20 6.72
N LEU A 86 -22.55 18.54 5.74
CA LEU A 86 -21.32 19.04 5.13
C LEU A 86 -21.58 20.37 4.41
N PRO A 87 -20.71 21.38 4.59
CA PRO A 87 -20.78 22.59 3.80
C PRO A 87 -20.69 22.31 2.29
N GLY A 88 -21.25 23.21 1.49
CA GLY A 88 -21.15 23.14 0.04
C GLY A 88 -19.70 23.24 -0.45
N TYR A 89 -19.48 22.82 -1.69
CA TYR A 89 -18.20 22.82 -2.38
C TYR A 89 -17.41 24.14 -2.25
N MET A 90 -18.08 25.29 -2.35
CA MET A 90 -17.44 26.61 -2.24
C MET A 90 -16.84 26.90 -0.87
N ALA A 91 -17.41 26.36 0.22
CA ALA A 91 -16.86 26.54 1.56
C ALA A 91 -15.51 25.80 1.71
N TYR A 92 -15.39 24.62 1.13
CA TYR A 92 -14.14 23.87 1.12
C TYR A 92 -13.08 24.52 0.21
N ARG A 93 -13.49 25.06 -0.94
CA ARG A 93 -12.57 25.88 -1.76
C ARG A 93 -12.02 27.07 -0.99
N LYS A 94 -12.89 27.80 -0.29
CA LYS A 94 -12.47 28.91 0.58
C LYS A 94 -11.50 28.45 1.67
N TRP A 95 -11.82 27.34 2.36
CA TRP A 95 -10.97 26.77 3.41
C TRP A 95 -9.59 26.36 2.87
N CYS A 96 -9.55 25.79 1.66
CA CYS A 96 -8.33 25.44 0.94
C CYS A 96 -7.60 26.63 0.29
N ASN A 97 -8.04 27.87 0.54
CA ASN A 97 -7.50 29.08 -0.09
C ASN A 97 -7.51 29.05 -1.64
N LEU A 98 -8.54 28.42 -2.20
CA LEU A 98 -8.80 28.35 -3.64
C LEU A 98 -9.81 29.42 -4.07
N THR A 99 -9.92 29.66 -5.38
CA THR A 99 -10.90 30.59 -5.95
C THR A 99 -12.33 30.18 -5.57
N VAL A 100 -13.14 31.14 -5.15
CA VAL A 100 -14.56 30.90 -4.86
C VAL A 100 -15.38 31.49 -5.99
N ALA A 101 -16.09 30.64 -6.73
CA ALA A 101 -16.94 31.07 -7.82
C ALA A 101 -18.35 31.41 -7.32
N ASP A 102 -18.76 32.65 -7.54
CA ASP A 102 -20.13 33.17 -7.34
C ASP A 102 -20.96 33.13 -8.63
N THR A 103 -20.32 33.00 -9.80
CA THR A 103 -20.98 32.82 -11.10
C THR A 103 -20.52 31.56 -11.82
N TRP A 104 -21.35 31.10 -12.76
CA TRP A 104 -21.08 29.90 -13.56
C TRP A 104 -19.85 30.07 -14.48
N GLU A 105 -19.60 31.29 -14.95
CA GLU A 105 -18.47 31.63 -15.81
C GLU A 105 -17.14 31.53 -15.04
N LYS A 106 -17.11 31.97 -13.77
CA LYS A 106 -15.94 31.77 -12.91
C LYS A 106 -15.74 30.29 -12.58
N LEU A 107 -16.83 29.55 -12.33
CA LEU A 107 -16.76 28.12 -12.05
C LEU A 107 -16.22 27.31 -13.24
N ALA A 108 -16.51 27.73 -14.47
CA ALA A 108 -16.02 27.07 -15.69
C ALA A 108 -14.48 27.05 -15.80
N ILE A 109 -13.76 27.91 -15.07
CA ILE A 109 -12.29 27.87 -14.99
C ILE A 109 -11.81 26.61 -14.25
N ASP A 110 -12.59 26.16 -13.26
CA ASP A 110 -12.29 25.01 -12.40
C ASP A 110 -12.93 23.72 -12.91
N ILE A 111 -14.10 23.82 -13.56
CA ILE A 111 -14.84 22.73 -14.20
C ILE A 111 -15.01 23.09 -15.68
N PRO A 112 -14.04 22.75 -16.55
CA PRO A 112 -14.01 23.23 -17.93
C PRO A 112 -15.00 22.54 -18.87
N ASP A 113 -15.63 21.44 -18.44
CA ASP A 113 -16.62 20.72 -19.24
C ASP A 113 -17.95 21.51 -19.28
N VAL A 114 -18.25 22.10 -20.44
CA VAL A 114 -19.43 22.94 -20.66
C VAL A 114 -20.72 22.16 -20.42
N GLY A 115 -20.77 20.88 -20.79
CA GLY A 115 -21.94 20.03 -20.59
C GLY A 115 -22.20 19.76 -19.11
N VAL A 116 -21.13 19.58 -18.33
CA VAL A 116 -21.22 19.45 -16.86
C VAL A 116 -21.68 20.76 -16.22
N ILE A 117 -21.11 21.90 -16.60
CA ILE A 117 -21.52 23.22 -16.07
C ILE A 117 -23.00 23.49 -16.33
N GLN A 118 -23.50 23.20 -17.53
CA GLN A 118 -24.91 23.41 -17.86
C GLN A 118 -25.83 22.57 -16.98
N LYS A 119 -25.49 21.29 -16.75
CA LYS A 119 -26.25 20.41 -15.85
C LYS A 119 -26.20 20.88 -14.40
N LEU A 120 -25.04 21.31 -13.93
CA LEU A 120 -24.91 21.87 -12.57
C LEU A 120 -25.77 23.11 -12.41
N ARG A 121 -25.83 23.97 -13.42
CA ARG A 121 -26.67 25.16 -13.44
C ARG A 121 -28.16 24.82 -13.33
N GLU A 122 -28.62 23.85 -14.10
CA GLU A 122 -30.01 23.39 -14.07
C GLU A 122 -30.40 22.74 -12.73
N LEU A 123 -29.49 21.96 -12.13
CA LEU A 123 -29.78 21.19 -10.91
C LEU A 123 -29.64 22.00 -9.62
N TYR A 124 -28.62 22.86 -9.52
CA TYR A 124 -28.27 23.55 -8.27
C TYR A 124 -28.73 25.01 -8.21
N GLY A 125 -29.04 25.63 -9.36
CA GLY A 125 -29.45 27.02 -9.50
C GLY A 125 -28.33 28.04 -9.25
N HIS A 126 -27.52 27.85 -8.20
CA HIS A 126 -26.40 28.70 -7.83
C HIS A 126 -25.13 27.89 -7.51
N PRO A 127 -23.91 28.32 -7.90
CA PRO A 127 -22.66 27.58 -7.65
C PRO A 127 -22.39 27.24 -6.18
N ALA A 128 -22.83 28.11 -5.26
CA ALA A 128 -22.66 27.92 -3.81
C ALA A 128 -23.44 26.71 -3.25
N ASN A 129 -24.45 26.22 -3.97
CA ASN A 129 -25.29 25.10 -3.53
C ASN A 129 -24.72 23.72 -3.91
N ILE A 130 -23.64 23.68 -4.70
CA ILE A 130 -23.06 22.42 -5.18
C ILE A 130 -22.56 21.61 -3.97
N ASP A 131 -23.02 20.36 -3.85
CA ASP A 131 -22.54 19.43 -2.83
C ASP A 131 -21.03 19.20 -3.02
N LEU A 132 -20.26 19.12 -1.92
CA LEU A 132 -18.80 18.96 -1.97
C LEU A 132 -18.38 17.82 -2.89
N TRP A 133 -19.02 16.65 -2.77
CA TRP A 133 -18.64 15.47 -3.53
C TRP A 133 -18.78 15.70 -5.04
N VAL A 134 -19.87 16.33 -5.48
CA VAL A 134 -20.15 16.63 -6.89
C VAL A 134 -19.15 17.64 -7.44
N GLY A 135 -18.88 18.72 -6.71
CA GLY A 135 -17.87 19.71 -7.10
C GLY A 135 -16.48 19.09 -7.21
N GLY A 136 -16.04 18.33 -6.21
CA GLY A 136 -14.69 17.75 -6.20
C GLY A 136 -14.45 16.70 -7.30
N ILE A 137 -15.45 15.88 -7.67
CA ILE A 137 -15.27 14.90 -8.76
C ILE A 137 -15.33 15.55 -10.16
N THR A 138 -16.01 16.69 -10.31
CA THR A 138 -16.14 17.40 -11.60
C THR A 138 -15.00 18.38 -11.87
N GLU A 139 -14.23 18.75 -10.86
CA GLU A 139 -13.03 19.58 -11.02
C GLU A 139 -12.05 19.01 -12.05
N LYS A 140 -11.40 19.92 -12.80
CA LYS A 140 -10.21 19.59 -13.57
C LYS A 140 -9.15 18.96 -12.68
N LYS A 141 -8.55 17.88 -13.16
CA LYS A 141 -7.53 17.14 -12.41
C LYS A 141 -6.20 17.90 -12.43
N LEU A 142 -5.42 17.77 -11.36
CA LEU A 142 -4.04 18.25 -11.37
C LEU A 142 -3.18 17.38 -12.32
N PRO A 143 -2.07 17.91 -12.85
CA PRO A 143 -1.11 17.11 -13.62
C PRO A 143 -0.69 15.86 -12.82
N ASP A 144 -0.68 14.71 -13.51
CA ASP A 144 -0.33 13.40 -12.93
C ASP A 144 -1.15 12.97 -11.70
N ALA A 145 -2.33 13.57 -11.50
CA ALA A 145 -3.25 13.25 -10.41
C ALA A 145 -4.61 12.77 -10.92
N LEU A 146 -5.32 12.02 -10.07
CA LEU A 146 -6.68 11.55 -10.33
C LEU A 146 -7.77 12.47 -9.76
N VAL A 147 -7.37 13.51 -9.00
CA VAL A 147 -8.25 14.44 -8.30
C VAL A 147 -7.91 15.90 -8.63
N GLY A 148 -8.90 16.77 -8.46
CA GLY A 148 -8.73 18.22 -8.60
C GLY A 148 -8.22 18.90 -7.33
N PRO A 149 -7.93 20.21 -7.39
CA PRO A 149 -7.33 20.97 -6.30
C PRO A 149 -8.04 20.86 -4.94
N THR A 150 -9.38 20.85 -4.93
CA THR A 150 -10.13 20.81 -3.67
C THR A 150 -9.95 19.48 -2.95
N PHE A 151 -10.10 18.37 -3.67
CA PHE A 151 -9.86 17.05 -3.09
C PHE A 151 -8.39 16.80 -2.79
N SER A 152 -7.46 17.30 -3.60
CA SER A 152 -6.02 17.25 -3.26
C SER A 152 -5.74 17.93 -1.91
N CYS A 153 -6.29 19.12 -1.67
CA CYS A 153 -6.14 19.83 -0.40
C CYS A 153 -6.73 19.04 0.78
N ILE A 154 -7.99 18.57 0.67
CA ILE A 154 -8.68 17.85 1.75
C ILE A 154 -7.96 16.53 2.07
N ILE A 155 -7.62 15.74 1.03
CA ILE A 155 -6.93 14.46 1.19
C ILE A 155 -5.55 14.70 1.80
N ALA A 156 -4.77 15.67 1.31
CA ALA A 156 -3.45 15.96 1.83
C ALA A 156 -3.47 16.43 3.29
N ASP A 157 -4.39 17.31 3.68
CA ASP A 157 -4.54 17.73 5.08
C ASP A 157 -4.89 16.54 5.99
N GLN A 158 -5.82 15.68 5.56
CA GLN A 158 -6.20 14.48 6.32
C GLN A 158 -5.02 13.50 6.47
N PHE A 159 -4.30 13.17 5.39
CA PHE A 159 -3.15 12.27 5.45
C PHE A 159 -1.99 12.87 6.24
N LYS A 160 -1.77 14.19 6.17
CA LYS A 160 -0.78 14.89 6.98
C LYS A 160 -1.11 14.76 8.47
N ARG A 161 -2.36 15.00 8.88
CA ARG A 161 -2.79 14.87 10.27
C ARG A 161 -2.66 13.43 10.77
N LEU A 162 -3.02 12.44 9.95
CA LEU A 162 -2.86 11.03 10.29
C LEU A 162 -1.39 10.67 10.53
N ARG A 163 -0.49 11.15 9.66
CA ARG A 163 0.95 10.92 9.80
C ARG A 163 1.54 11.66 11.00
N ASP A 164 1.35 12.98 11.06
CA ASP A 164 2.00 13.84 12.06
C ASP A 164 1.41 13.63 13.46
N GLY A 165 0.14 13.19 13.56
CA GLY A 165 -0.56 12.92 14.82
C GLY A 165 -0.43 11.49 15.33
N ASP A 166 0.14 10.57 14.55
CA ASP A 166 0.33 9.18 14.96
C ASP A 166 1.67 9.01 15.70
N ARG A 167 1.57 8.75 17.02
CA ARG A 167 2.74 8.45 17.86
C ARG A 167 3.53 7.24 17.35
N PHE A 168 2.86 6.29 16.71
CA PHE A 168 3.43 5.06 16.17
C PHE A 168 3.70 5.11 14.67
N TYR A 169 3.65 6.30 14.05
CA TYR A 169 4.08 6.44 12.66
C TYR A 169 5.49 5.86 12.50
N TYR A 170 5.68 4.99 11.50
CA TYR A 170 6.83 4.08 11.45
C TYR A 170 8.20 4.78 11.35
N GLU A 171 8.23 6.05 10.94
CA GLU A 171 9.46 6.84 10.87
C GLU A 171 9.75 7.66 12.13
N ASN A 172 8.84 7.65 13.11
CA ASN A 172 9.04 8.37 14.36
C ASN A 172 10.23 7.77 15.14
N PRO A 173 11.09 8.62 15.73
CA PRO A 173 12.20 8.16 16.56
C PRO A 173 11.73 7.25 17.69
N GLY A 174 12.35 6.08 17.81
CA GLY A 174 12.04 5.10 18.85
C GLY A 174 10.96 4.08 18.50
N VAL A 175 10.24 4.23 17.37
CA VAL A 175 9.32 3.18 16.89
C VAL A 175 10.09 2.02 16.29
N PHE A 176 11.01 2.31 15.37
CA PHE A 176 11.95 1.35 14.80
C PHE A 176 13.38 1.85 14.95
N THR A 177 14.34 0.92 15.01
CA THR A 177 15.75 1.25 14.88
C THR A 177 16.08 1.66 13.44
N GLN A 178 17.20 2.35 13.22
CA GLN A 178 17.61 2.74 11.86
C GLN A 178 17.85 1.53 10.93
N LEU A 179 18.31 0.40 11.49
CA LEU A 179 18.45 -0.84 10.73
C LEU A 179 17.09 -1.39 10.30
N GLN A 180 16.12 -1.41 11.21
CA GLN A 180 14.76 -1.86 10.93
C GLN A 180 14.08 -0.95 9.90
N LEU A 181 14.19 0.37 10.05
CA LEU A 181 13.62 1.33 9.10
C LEU A 181 14.24 1.18 7.70
N HIS A 182 15.55 0.93 7.62
CA HIS A 182 16.21 0.63 6.34
C HIS A 182 15.64 -0.64 5.68
N GLN A 183 15.30 -1.67 6.45
CA GLN A 183 14.67 -2.88 5.90
C GLN A 183 13.21 -2.64 5.48
N ILE A 184 12.43 -1.88 6.26
CA ILE A 184 11.04 -1.53 5.91
C ILE A 184 11.00 -0.78 4.58
N ARG A 185 11.89 0.19 4.36
CA ARG A 185 11.92 1.01 3.13
C ARG A 185 12.21 0.23 1.83
N LYS A 186 12.68 -1.02 1.94
CA LYS A 186 12.93 -1.87 0.76
C LYS A 186 11.69 -2.58 0.25
N ILE A 187 10.69 -2.79 1.11
CA ILE A 187 9.52 -3.59 0.75
C ILE A 187 8.61 -2.81 -0.20
N THR A 188 8.06 -3.49 -1.20
CA THR A 188 7.03 -2.95 -2.09
C THR A 188 5.73 -3.74 -1.93
N LEU A 189 4.59 -3.15 -2.28
CA LEU A 189 3.32 -3.90 -2.30
C LEU A 189 3.42 -5.11 -3.24
N GLY A 190 4.13 -5.00 -4.36
CA GLY A 190 4.42 -6.14 -5.25
C GLY A 190 5.11 -7.30 -4.53
N LYS A 191 6.11 -7.03 -3.68
CA LYS A 191 6.78 -8.07 -2.89
C LYS A 191 5.84 -8.68 -1.82
N VAL A 192 4.96 -7.88 -1.23
CA VAL A 192 3.92 -8.39 -0.32
C VAL A 192 2.98 -9.35 -1.06
N LEU A 193 2.54 -9.00 -2.27
CA LEU A 193 1.71 -9.89 -3.09
C LEU A 193 2.44 -11.19 -3.44
N CYS A 194 3.72 -11.13 -3.79
CA CYS A 194 4.56 -12.31 -4.05
C CYS A 194 4.68 -13.26 -2.84
N HIS A 195 4.77 -12.72 -1.62
CA HIS A 195 4.90 -13.54 -0.40
C HIS A 195 3.59 -14.20 0.04
N ASN A 196 2.45 -13.67 -0.38
CA ASN A 196 1.13 -14.08 0.12
C ASN A 196 0.20 -14.64 -0.97
N GLY A 197 0.64 -14.68 -2.23
CA GLY A 197 -0.08 -15.35 -3.32
C GLY A 197 0.33 -16.81 -3.42
N ASP A 198 -0.62 -17.68 -3.75
CA ASP A 198 -0.38 -19.13 -3.85
C ASP A 198 0.46 -19.48 -5.11
N ASP A 199 0.27 -18.75 -6.20
CA ASP A 199 0.89 -18.93 -7.51
C ASP A 199 1.19 -17.58 -8.22
N ILE A 200 1.55 -16.55 -7.44
CA ILE A 200 2.02 -15.26 -7.98
C ILE A 200 3.54 -15.31 -8.11
N ASP A 201 4.03 -15.51 -9.33
CA ASP A 201 5.47 -15.63 -9.63
C ASP A 201 6.11 -14.33 -10.17
N ARG A 202 5.29 -13.41 -10.68
CA ARG A 202 5.73 -12.12 -11.20
C ARG A 202 4.68 -11.02 -11.03
N VAL A 203 5.16 -9.80 -10.85
CA VAL A 203 4.33 -8.60 -10.61
C VAL A 203 4.88 -7.40 -11.37
N GLN A 204 4.07 -6.35 -11.51
CA GLN A 204 4.57 -5.07 -12.03
C GLN A 204 5.62 -4.44 -11.10
N ASN A 205 6.51 -3.63 -11.66
CA ASN A 205 7.53 -2.92 -10.88
C ASN A 205 6.90 -1.97 -9.84
N ASP A 206 5.87 -1.22 -10.26
CA ASP A 206 4.95 -0.52 -9.37
C ASP A 206 3.53 -1.00 -9.68
N VAL A 207 2.93 -1.69 -8.71
CA VAL A 207 1.60 -2.32 -8.85
C VAL A 207 0.45 -1.30 -8.93
N PHE A 208 0.71 -0.02 -8.66
CA PHE A 208 -0.25 1.06 -8.87
C PHE A 208 -0.23 1.63 -10.29
N THR A 209 0.83 1.35 -11.05
CA THR A 209 0.95 1.81 -12.44
C THR A 209 0.44 0.75 -13.40
N PHE A 210 -0.14 1.18 -14.51
CA PHE A 210 -0.54 0.29 -15.60
C PHE A 210 0.31 0.58 -16.83
N VAL A 211 1.25 -0.31 -17.13
CA VAL A 211 2.19 -0.16 -18.26
C VAL A 211 1.70 -0.81 -19.57
N GLY A 212 0.43 -1.21 -19.61
CA GLY A 212 -0.19 -1.91 -20.74
C GLY A 212 -0.16 -3.43 -20.61
N ASN A 213 -0.72 -4.11 -21.61
CA ASN A 213 -0.93 -5.57 -21.60
C ASN A 213 0.37 -6.38 -21.80
N ASN A 214 1.51 -5.72 -21.98
CA ASN A 214 2.78 -6.41 -22.21
C ASN A 214 3.44 -6.80 -20.89
N THR A 215 3.41 -8.10 -20.60
CA THR A 215 3.97 -8.67 -19.37
C THR A 215 5.50 -8.70 -19.34
N LYS A 216 6.21 -8.29 -20.41
CA LYS A 216 7.69 -8.24 -20.43
C LYS A 216 8.30 -7.31 -19.38
N GLN A 217 7.54 -6.34 -18.88
CA GLN A 217 7.99 -5.42 -17.84
C GLN A 217 7.77 -5.95 -16.41
N TYR A 218 7.16 -7.12 -16.28
CA TYR A 218 6.85 -7.71 -14.99
C TYR A 218 8.14 -8.37 -14.46
N LYS A 219 8.40 -8.15 -13.18
CA LYS A 219 9.57 -8.70 -12.51
C LYS A 219 9.18 -9.98 -11.81
N GLU A 220 10.04 -10.99 -11.90
CA GLU A 220 9.92 -12.21 -11.10
C GLU A 220 10.02 -11.85 -9.61
N CYS A 221 9.21 -12.51 -8.80
CA CYS A 221 9.15 -12.30 -7.36
C CYS A 221 10.49 -12.54 -6.65
N SER A 222 11.34 -13.42 -7.21
CA SER A 222 12.71 -13.70 -6.78
C SER A 222 13.65 -12.50 -6.93
N SER A 223 13.40 -11.62 -7.91
CA SER A 223 14.23 -10.46 -8.23
C SER A 223 13.91 -9.22 -7.41
N LEU A 224 12.78 -9.23 -6.68
CA LEU A 224 12.34 -8.11 -5.85
C LEU A 224 13.07 -8.10 -4.50
N ASN A 225 13.44 -6.91 -4.04
CA ASN A 225 14.06 -6.72 -2.74
C ASN A 225 13.16 -7.28 -1.63
N ASP A 226 13.79 -7.96 -0.67
CA ASP A 226 13.10 -8.54 0.49
C ASP A 226 13.50 -7.85 1.79
N ILE A 227 12.64 -8.01 2.80
CA ILE A 227 12.89 -7.48 4.15
C ILE A 227 13.76 -8.46 4.94
N ASN A 228 14.91 -7.99 5.47
CA ASN A 228 15.72 -8.82 6.35
C ASN A 228 15.25 -8.71 7.81
N LEU A 229 14.44 -9.69 8.25
CA LEU A 229 13.88 -9.72 9.61
C LEU A 229 14.91 -10.02 10.71
N LYS A 230 16.17 -10.35 10.38
CA LYS A 230 17.23 -10.52 11.39
C LYS A 230 17.45 -9.24 12.21
N MET A 231 17.08 -8.07 11.69
CA MET A 231 17.15 -6.78 12.39
C MET A 231 16.15 -6.64 13.56
N TRP A 232 15.22 -7.59 13.71
CA TRP A 232 14.30 -7.69 14.85
C TRP A 232 14.73 -8.72 15.89
N MET A 233 15.83 -9.44 15.65
CA MET A 233 16.31 -10.43 16.62
C MET A 233 16.90 -9.73 17.85
N SER A 234 16.38 -10.05 19.04
CA SER A 234 16.99 -9.67 20.31
C SER A 234 18.19 -10.57 20.59
N CYS A 235 19.42 -10.04 20.51
CA CYS A 235 20.66 -10.77 20.80
C CYS A 235 20.86 -11.09 22.30
N CYS A 236 19.87 -11.68 22.98
CA CYS A 236 19.99 -12.11 24.38
C CYS A 236 19.23 -13.38 24.77
N ASP A 237 18.44 -13.97 23.89
CA ASP A 237 17.83 -15.26 24.19
C ASP A 237 18.80 -16.37 23.75
N SER A 238 19.54 -16.90 24.73
CA SER A 238 20.40 -18.09 24.59
C SER A 238 19.65 -19.34 24.10
N THR A 239 18.34 -19.24 23.86
CA THR A 239 17.46 -20.21 23.22
C THR A 239 17.50 -20.16 21.69
N CYS A 240 18.08 -19.12 21.07
CA CYS A 240 18.17 -18.98 19.61
C CYS A 240 19.47 -19.54 19.00
N ALA A 241 20.17 -20.45 19.68
CA ALA A 241 21.13 -21.30 19.00
C ALA A 241 20.34 -22.19 18.03
N ALA A 242 20.64 -22.08 16.74
CA ALA A 242 20.13 -22.98 15.72
C ALA A 242 20.23 -24.42 16.26
N ARG A 243 19.08 -25.07 16.46
CA ARG A 243 19.06 -26.53 16.55
C ARG A 243 19.46 -26.99 15.16
N ASP A 244 20.74 -27.31 14.98
CA ASP A 244 21.15 -28.20 13.90
C ASP A 244 20.26 -29.45 14.01
N GLU A 245 19.59 -29.78 12.91
CA GLU A 245 18.88 -31.04 12.77
C GLU A 245 19.89 -32.18 12.93
N GLY A 246 19.90 -32.80 14.11
CA GLY A 246 20.78 -33.93 14.38
C GLY A 246 20.73 -34.40 15.83
N GLY A 247 19.83 -35.35 16.12
CA GLY A 247 20.00 -36.28 17.23
C GLY A 247 19.25 -35.96 18.52
N LEU A 248 18.28 -36.83 18.83
CA LEU A 248 17.75 -37.03 20.17
C LEU A 248 18.84 -37.50 21.14
N SER A 249 18.67 -37.14 22.41
CA SER A 249 19.39 -37.59 23.61
C SER A 249 20.62 -36.78 24.01
N GLU A 250 20.47 -35.95 25.05
CA GLU A 250 21.20 -36.17 26.30
C GLU A 250 20.64 -35.35 27.46
N THR A 251 20.38 -36.06 28.56
CA THR A 251 19.98 -35.61 29.89
C THR A 251 20.69 -34.34 30.39
N GLN A 252 19.92 -33.36 30.85
CA GLN A 252 20.40 -32.21 31.62
C GLN A 252 21.07 -32.65 32.93
N LYS A 253 22.40 -32.75 32.94
CA LYS A 253 23.19 -32.72 34.18
C LYS A 253 23.63 -31.29 34.46
N ARG A 254 23.19 -30.74 35.61
CA ARG A 254 23.62 -29.46 36.18
C ARG A 254 25.16 -29.39 36.23
N LYS A 255 25.79 -28.54 35.41
CA LYS A 255 27.23 -28.24 35.51
C LYS A 255 27.47 -27.15 36.57
N ARG A 256 28.37 -27.46 37.50
CA ARG A 256 28.98 -26.52 38.47
C ARG A 256 29.53 -25.29 37.74
N ARG A 257 29.38 -24.10 38.34
CA ARG A 257 30.05 -22.85 37.92
C ARG A 257 31.57 -23.08 37.85
N THR A 258 32.11 -23.20 36.65
CA THR A 258 33.54 -23.07 36.39
C THR A 258 33.81 -21.66 35.87
N VAL A 259 34.83 -21.03 36.46
CA VAL A 259 35.37 -19.74 36.02
C VAL A 259 35.81 -19.88 34.55
N ARG A 260 35.24 -19.05 33.66
CA ARG A 260 35.65 -18.98 32.25
C ARG A 260 37.11 -18.52 32.20
N LYS A 261 38.01 -19.45 31.85
CA LYS A 261 39.37 -19.10 31.38
C LYS A 261 39.21 -18.36 30.05
N TYR A 262 39.78 -17.16 29.98
CA TYR A 262 39.92 -16.39 28.75
C TYR A 262 40.93 -17.11 27.85
N THR A 263 40.47 -17.98 26.94
CA THR A 263 41.29 -18.53 25.86
C THR A 263 41.36 -17.50 24.75
N ARG A 264 42.54 -16.91 24.57
CA ARG A 264 42.86 -15.96 23.50
C ARG A 264 42.99 -16.73 22.19
N GLY A 265 41.86 -16.98 21.52
CA GLY A 265 41.80 -17.65 20.23
C GLY A 265 40.48 -18.38 20.06
N GLU A 266 39.77 -18.07 18.97
CA GLU A 266 38.49 -18.68 18.51
C GLU A 266 37.16 -18.01 18.95
N ASP A 267 37.15 -16.72 19.28
CA ASP A 267 35.88 -15.97 19.33
C ASP A 267 35.41 -15.62 17.91
N LYS A 268 34.89 -16.61 17.17
CA LYS A 268 34.27 -16.43 15.86
C LYS A 268 32.77 -16.15 15.98
N CYS A 269 32.24 -15.30 15.12
CA CYS A 269 30.81 -15.07 14.95
C CYS A 269 30.32 -15.75 13.67
N LYS A 270 29.15 -16.39 13.72
CA LYS A 270 28.46 -16.88 12.51
C LYS A 270 27.41 -15.88 12.08
N PHE A 271 27.47 -15.41 10.84
CA PHE A 271 26.46 -14.54 10.23
C PHE A 271 26.22 -14.99 8.79
N ASP A 272 24.97 -15.33 8.48
CA ASP A 272 24.53 -15.70 7.12
C ASP A 272 25.35 -16.83 6.48
N GLY A 273 25.63 -17.88 7.27
CA GLY A 273 26.42 -19.04 6.84
C GLY A 273 27.93 -18.80 6.76
N LYS A 274 28.42 -17.59 7.05
CA LYS A 274 29.83 -17.22 7.05
C LYS A 274 30.37 -17.04 8.47
N GLU A 275 31.66 -17.36 8.67
CA GLU A 275 32.37 -17.15 9.93
C GLU A 275 33.22 -15.89 9.86
N PHE A 276 33.11 -15.04 10.87
CA PHE A 276 33.85 -13.80 11.03
C PHE A 276 34.68 -13.86 12.31
N GLY A 277 35.95 -13.47 12.25
CA GLY A 277 36.86 -13.41 13.39
C GLY A 277 36.51 -12.27 14.35
N HIS A 278 37.03 -12.34 15.58
CA HIS A 278 36.86 -11.27 16.57
C HIS A 278 37.38 -9.92 16.04
N MET A 279 36.58 -8.86 16.22
CA MET A 279 36.77 -7.50 15.71
C MET A 279 36.74 -7.37 14.17
N GLU A 280 36.44 -8.44 13.44
CA GLU A 280 36.25 -8.37 12.00
C GLU A 280 34.99 -7.56 11.68
N ARG A 281 35.14 -6.60 10.76
CA ARG A 281 34.06 -5.77 10.24
C ARG A 281 33.79 -6.10 8.79
N TRP A 282 32.52 -6.22 8.43
CA TRP A 282 32.10 -6.48 7.06
C TRP A 282 30.84 -5.70 6.70
N ASN A 283 30.64 -5.49 5.41
CA ASN A 283 29.37 -4.98 4.88
C ASN A 283 28.41 -6.17 4.76
N ALA A 284 27.43 -6.25 5.65
CA ALA A 284 26.39 -7.28 5.56
C ALA A 284 25.47 -7.01 4.37
N GLU A 285 25.14 -5.74 4.14
CA GLU A 285 24.33 -5.28 3.03
C GLU A 285 24.80 -3.87 2.61
N ARG A 286 24.29 -3.38 1.47
CA ARG A 286 24.41 -1.95 1.14
C ARG A 286 23.88 -1.17 2.34
N CYS A 287 24.70 -0.27 2.90
CA CYS A 287 24.39 0.55 4.08
C CYS A 287 24.46 -0.10 5.48
N VAL A 288 24.78 -1.39 5.59
CA VAL A 288 24.82 -2.09 6.89
C VAL A 288 26.21 -2.65 7.12
N ILE A 289 26.91 -2.09 8.12
CA ILE A 289 28.21 -2.60 8.59
C ILE A 289 27.97 -3.41 9.86
N CYS A 290 28.49 -4.63 9.88
CA CYS A 290 28.48 -5.49 11.04
C CYS A 290 29.90 -5.74 11.56
N GLU A 291 30.02 -5.97 12.87
CA GLU A 291 31.25 -6.27 13.57
C GLU A 291 31.05 -7.49 14.49
N CYS A 292 32.03 -8.39 14.53
CA CYS A 292 32.02 -9.52 15.45
C CYS A 292 32.68 -9.13 16.78
N ARG A 293 31.95 -9.17 17.90
CA ARG A 293 32.49 -8.93 19.25
C ARG A 293 32.08 -10.06 20.20
N ASN A 294 33.05 -10.77 20.76
CA ASN A 294 32.85 -11.83 21.76
C ASN A 294 31.77 -12.84 21.33
N THR A 295 31.95 -13.46 20.15
CA THR A 295 31.03 -14.40 19.49
C THR A 295 29.62 -13.86 19.12
N LYS A 296 29.37 -12.57 19.31
CA LYS A 296 28.13 -11.89 18.91
C LYS A 296 28.35 -10.91 17.75
N VAL A 297 27.37 -10.85 16.85
CA VAL A 297 27.35 -9.90 15.72
C VAL A 297 26.66 -8.62 16.15
N TRP A 298 27.27 -7.47 15.86
CA TRP A 298 26.72 -6.14 16.09
C TRP A 298 26.66 -5.38 14.78
N CYS A 299 25.48 -4.96 14.36
CA CYS A 299 25.31 -4.23 13.10
C CYS A 299 24.91 -2.77 13.36
N THR A 300 25.32 -1.89 12.45
CA THR A 300 25.01 -0.46 12.46
C THR A 300 24.79 0.05 11.03
N THR A 301 23.95 1.06 10.87
CA THR A 301 23.74 1.73 9.57
C THR A 301 24.82 2.78 9.34
N THR A 302 25.32 2.91 8.11
CA THR A 302 26.26 3.99 7.74
C THR A 302 25.56 5.35 7.69
N THR A 303 26.29 6.43 8.01
CA THR A 303 25.76 7.80 8.13
C THR A 303 25.16 8.37 6.84
N ASP A 304 25.57 7.86 5.68
CA ASP A 304 25.16 8.39 4.37
C ASP A 304 23.99 7.61 3.72
N CYS A 305 23.37 6.70 4.46
CA CYS A 305 22.33 5.85 3.90
C CYS A 305 20.93 6.40 4.12
N GLY A 306 20.38 7.01 3.06
CA GLY A 306 19.00 7.50 3.01
C GLY A 306 18.84 9.00 2.67
N LYS A 307 19.76 9.60 1.92
CA LYS A 307 19.59 10.95 1.32
C LYS A 307 19.19 10.90 -0.16
N GLU A 308 18.43 9.89 -0.57
CA GLU A 308 17.73 9.84 -1.87
C GLU A 308 16.24 9.59 -1.61
#